data_AF-A0A838QVV7-F1
#
_entry.id   AF-A0A838QVV7-F1
#
_cell.length_a   1.000
_cell.length_b   1.000
_cell.length_c   1.000
_cell.angle_alpha   90.00
_cell.angle_beta   90.00
_cell.angle_gamma   90.00
#
_symmetry.space_group_name_H-M   'P 1'
#
loop_
_entity.id
_entity.type
_entity.pdbx_description
1 polymer ?
#
loop_
_entity_poly.entity_id
_entity_poly.type
_entity_poly.pdbx_seq_one_letter_code
_entity_poly.pdbx_strand_id
1 'polypeptide(L)'
;MNRARATDEGYIQFLIGSPRVVSATEAARAQPVRPLAPAHDSFTRLLHRLEPDSATLWAEVGPLIRPAEGVLVIDDSTLDKPRARHIDLVGWHWSGNHHAVVRGINLITALWSDGDRFYPCDYRVYHKEGDGKTKNDHFADLLAAAKERGFAPRAVLFDGWYASVENLKKVRGFGWIFVTRFKGNRKVRLDRGEAKALADQPIAAAGTVVWLPGYGEVKVFRMVATNGDATHWATNDLGLDETGRLVFAELSWSIEEYHRGLKQFTGVERCQIRSARGQRNHIGLAIRAFVRLEYHRFTTGISWFAAKIAIVRDAVRAYLEKPLYRLPRE
;
A
#
# COMPACT_ATOMS: atom_id res chain seq x y z
N MET A 1 -16.47 34.62 1.39
CA MET A 1 -15.74 33.59 0.62
C MET A 1 -16.75 32.62 0.05
N ASN A 2 -16.78 32.37 -1.27
CA ASN A 2 -17.75 31.44 -1.86
C ASN A 2 -17.53 30.01 -1.34
N ARG A 3 -18.61 29.32 -0.96
CA ARG A 3 -18.55 27.93 -0.49
C ARG A 3 -17.87 27.04 -1.55
N ALA A 4 -16.93 26.20 -1.10
CA ALA A 4 -16.25 25.26 -1.98
C ALA A 4 -17.27 24.31 -2.63
N ARG A 5 -17.26 24.25 -3.97
CA ARG A 5 -18.22 23.44 -4.74
C ARG A 5 -17.81 21.97 -4.84
N ALA A 6 -16.50 21.69 -4.87
CA ALA A 6 -15.96 20.34 -4.83
C ALA A 6 -15.56 19.96 -3.40
N THR A 7 -15.90 18.73 -2.99
CA THR A 7 -15.60 18.15 -1.68
C THR A 7 -14.77 16.88 -1.83
N ASP A 8 -14.11 16.46 -0.76
CA ASP A 8 -13.34 15.21 -0.68
C ASP A 8 -14.21 14.02 -1.06
N GLU A 9 -15.38 13.89 -0.41
CA GLU A 9 -16.32 12.80 -0.69
C GLU A 9 -16.79 12.83 -2.15
N GLY A 10 -17.08 14.01 -2.71
CA GLY A 10 -17.46 14.13 -4.11
C GLY A 10 -16.35 13.69 -5.06
N TYR A 11 -15.09 13.97 -4.75
CA TYR A 11 -13.95 13.51 -5.54
C TYR A 11 -13.69 12.01 -5.35
N ILE A 12 -13.85 11.48 -4.14
CA ILE A 12 -13.74 10.04 -3.85
C ILE A 12 -14.80 9.25 -4.64
N GLN A 13 -16.05 9.70 -4.63
CA GLN A 13 -17.12 9.08 -5.42
C GLN A 13 -16.83 9.15 -6.93
N PHE A 14 -16.24 10.26 -7.40
CA PHE A 14 -15.73 10.35 -8.78
C PHE A 14 -14.62 9.31 -9.07
N LEU A 15 -13.66 9.09 -8.17
CA LEU A 15 -12.62 8.06 -8.35
C LEU A 15 -13.23 6.64 -8.41
N ILE A 16 -14.22 6.37 -7.56
CA ILE A 16 -14.94 5.09 -7.53
C ILE A 16 -15.69 4.89 -8.86
N GLY A 17 -16.46 5.87 -9.31
CA GLY A 17 -17.28 5.78 -10.51
C GLY A 17 -16.50 5.87 -11.83
N SER A 18 -15.30 6.45 -11.84
CA SER A 18 -14.53 6.65 -13.08
C SER A 18 -13.82 5.38 -13.53
N PRO A 19 -14.01 4.92 -14.77
CA PRO A 19 -13.43 3.66 -15.24
C PRO A 19 -11.95 3.78 -15.63
N ARG A 20 -11.50 4.96 -16.10
CA ARG A 20 -10.16 5.09 -16.69
C ARG A 20 -9.55 6.48 -16.60
N VAL A 21 -10.32 7.52 -16.94
CA VAL A 21 -9.83 8.89 -17.02
C VAL A 21 -10.06 9.58 -15.69
N VAL A 22 -8.98 10.05 -15.07
CA VAL A 22 -9.02 10.74 -13.78
C VAL A 22 -8.27 12.06 -13.91
N SER A 23 -9.03 13.13 -14.13
CA SER A 23 -8.53 14.50 -14.23
C SER A 23 -9.57 15.47 -13.68
N ALA A 24 -9.16 16.71 -13.35
CA ALA A 24 -10.09 17.74 -12.93
C ALA A 24 -11.14 18.07 -14.01
N THR A 25 -10.74 18.03 -15.28
CA THR A 25 -11.63 18.22 -16.44
C THR A 25 -12.68 17.12 -16.52
N GLU A 26 -12.26 15.87 -16.36
CA GLU A 26 -13.19 14.73 -16.39
C GLU A 26 -14.10 14.74 -15.17
N ALA A 27 -13.58 15.06 -13.98
CA ALA A 27 -14.37 15.20 -12.77
C ALA A 27 -15.50 16.23 -12.93
N ALA A 28 -15.25 17.32 -13.67
CA ALA A 28 -16.24 18.33 -13.98
C ALA A 28 -17.27 17.85 -15.01
N ARG A 29 -16.84 17.14 -16.06
CA ARG A 29 -17.73 16.59 -17.10
C ARG A 29 -18.65 15.49 -16.59
N ALA A 30 -18.16 14.70 -15.63
CA ALA A 30 -18.91 13.61 -15.01
C ALA A 30 -19.91 14.09 -13.93
N GLN A 31 -19.97 15.39 -13.63
CA GLN A 31 -20.93 15.88 -12.65
C GLN A 31 -22.37 15.75 -13.17
N PRO A 32 -23.33 15.40 -12.29
CA PRO A 32 -24.75 15.49 -12.62
C PRO A 32 -25.11 16.91 -13.10
N VAL A 33 -26.02 17.00 -14.06
CA VAL A 33 -26.53 18.30 -14.56
C VAL A 33 -27.33 18.97 -13.45
N ARG A 34 -26.75 20.02 -12.86
CA ARG A 34 -27.39 20.83 -11.81
C ARG A 34 -26.84 22.25 -11.79
N PRO A 35 -27.62 23.24 -11.30
CA PRO A 35 -27.09 24.56 -11.02
C PRO A 35 -25.85 24.48 -10.13
N LEU A 36 -24.83 25.28 -10.43
CA LEU A 36 -23.58 25.37 -9.65
C LEU A 36 -22.75 24.07 -9.58
N ALA A 37 -22.89 23.16 -10.56
CA ALA A 37 -22.02 22.00 -10.68
C ALA A 37 -20.51 22.41 -10.63
N PRO A 38 -19.65 21.65 -9.93
CA PRO A 38 -18.23 21.97 -9.85
C PRO A 38 -17.54 21.94 -11.22
N ALA A 39 -16.98 23.07 -11.65
CA ALA A 39 -16.09 23.14 -12.81
C ALA A 39 -14.69 22.56 -12.48
N HIS A 40 -13.87 22.34 -13.50
CA HIS A 40 -12.54 21.74 -13.36
C HIS A 40 -11.65 22.47 -12.33
N ASP A 41 -11.66 23.81 -12.33
CA ASP A 41 -10.94 24.62 -11.34
C ASP A 41 -11.34 24.35 -9.90
N SER A 42 -12.57 23.88 -9.64
CA SER A 42 -13.02 23.54 -8.30
C SER A 42 -12.29 22.29 -7.77
N PHE A 43 -12.04 21.32 -8.65
CA PHE A 43 -11.29 20.10 -8.32
C PHE A 43 -9.80 20.36 -8.24
N THR A 44 -9.24 21.18 -9.13
CA THR A 44 -7.85 21.64 -9.00
C THR A 44 -7.65 22.36 -7.67
N ARG A 45 -8.52 23.33 -7.32
CA ARG A 45 -8.46 24.02 -6.03
C ARG A 45 -8.68 23.09 -4.83
N LEU A 46 -9.53 22.06 -4.95
CA LEU A 46 -9.66 21.02 -3.92
C LEU A 46 -8.30 20.37 -3.64
N LEU A 47 -7.64 19.87 -4.69
CA LEU A 47 -6.37 19.16 -4.55
C LEU A 47 -5.21 20.06 -4.11
N HIS A 48 -5.29 21.38 -4.29
CA HIS A 48 -4.29 22.33 -3.78
C HIS A 48 -4.59 22.88 -2.38
N ARG A 49 -5.84 22.87 -1.92
CA ARG A 49 -6.23 23.44 -0.62
C ARG A 49 -6.23 22.43 0.52
N LEU A 50 -6.39 21.14 0.22
CA LEU A 50 -6.33 20.10 1.24
C LEU A 50 -4.92 20.04 1.80
N GLU A 51 -4.80 19.85 3.10
CA GLU A 51 -3.53 19.44 3.68
C GLU A 51 -3.45 17.92 3.62
N PRO A 52 -2.36 17.36 3.07
CA PRO A 52 -2.16 15.92 3.07
C PRO A 52 -2.22 15.37 4.49
N ASP A 53 -3.20 14.52 4.76
CA ASP A 53 -3.46 14.06 6.12
C ASP A 53 -3.79 12.57 6.16
N SER A 54 -3.01 11.81 6.93
CA SER A 54 -3.28 10.41 7.21
C SER A 54 -4.14 10.21 8.47
N ALA A 55 -4.38 11.24 9.29
CA ALA A 55 -5.30 11.18 10.41
C ALA A 55 -6.76 11.04 9.95
N THR A 56 -7.15 11.73 8.87
CA THR A 56 -8.46 11.56 8.25
C THR A 56 -8.67 10.12 7.74
N LEU A 57 -7.64 9.52 7.13
CA LEU A 57 -7.68 8.10 6.75
C LEU A 57 -7.87 7.21 7.98
N TRP A 58 -7.08 7.46 9.04
CA TRP A 58 -7.19 6.71 10.29
C TRP A 58 -8.57 6.83 10.94
N ALA A 59 -9.19 8.00 10.91
CA ALA A 59 -10.54 8.19 11.45
C ALA A 59 -11.60 7.34 10.71
N GLU A 60 -11.41 7.07 9.42
CA GLU A 60 -12.28 6.18 8.64
C GLU A 60 -11.97 4.70 8.88
N VAL A 61 -10.70 4.34 9.07
CA VAL A 61 -10.24 2.94 9.16
C VAL A 61 -10.27 2.39 10.58
N GLY A 62 -9.93 3.19 11.58
CA GLY A 62 -9.84 2.78 12.98
C GLY A 62 -11.09 2.05 13.49
N PRO A 63 -12.32 2.53 13.20
CA PRO A 63 -13.55 1.83 13.57
C PRO A 63 -13.79 0.49 12.85
N LEU A 64 -13.09 0.22 11.74
CA LEU A 64 -13.28 -0.97 10.89
C LEU A 64 -12.37 -2.13 11.27
N ILE A 65 -11.36 -1.87 12.12
CA ILE A 65 -10.32 -2.84 12.48
C ILE A 65 -10.35 -3.15 13.97
N ARG A 66 -9.68 -4.25 14.33
CA ARG A 66 -9.37 -4.58 15.73
C ARG A 66 -7.85 -4.52 15.90
N PRO A 67 -7.29 -3.45 16.50
CA PRO A 67 -5.84 -3.23 16.53
C PRO A 67 -5.03 -4.33 17.24
N ALA A 68 -5.67 -5.10 18.11
CA ALA A 68 -5.08 -6.23 18.84
C ALA A 68 -5.18 -7.58 18.08
N GLU A 69 -5.83 -7.59 16.92
CA GLU A 69 -5.97 -8.76 16.05
C GLU A 69 -5.24 -8.54 14.73
N GLY A 70 -5.20 -9.58 13.89
CA GLY A 70 -4.59 -9.50 12.57
C GLY A 70 -3.08 -9.25 12.60
N VAL A 71 -2.54 -8.81 11.47
CA VAL A 71 -1.15 -8.44 11.24
C VAL A 71 -1.06 -7.00 10.76
N LEU A 72 0.11 -6.39 10.99
CA LEU A 72 0.46 -5.10 10.40
C LEU A 72 1.51 -5.35 9.31
N VAL A 73 1.15 -5.18 8.04
CA VAL A 73 2.05 -5.35 6.91
C VAL A 73 2.56 -3.99 6.47
N ILE A 74 3.87 -3.83 6.35
CA ILE A 74 4.50 -2.60 5.84
C ILE A 74 5.32 -2.95 4.61
N ASP A 75 4.99 -2.29 3.50
CA ASP A 75 5.70 -2.42 2.23
C ASP A 75 5.49 -1.16 1.38
N ASP A 76 6.25 -1.04 0.30
CA ASP A 76 6.14 0.07 -0.63
C ASP A 76 5.77 -0.34 -2.05
N SER A 77 5.10 0.58 -2.75
CA SER A 77 4.77 0.44 -4.16
C SER A 77 5.18 1.69 -4.93
N THR A 78 5.73 1.48 -6.12
CA THR A 78 5.98 2.57 -7.07
C THR A 78 4.71 2.84 -7.86
N LEU A 79 4.18 4.06 -7.75
CA LEU A 79 3.07 4.56 -8.55
C LEU A 79 3.62 5.09 -9.89
N ASP A 80 3.30 4.40 -10.98
CA ASP A 80 3.97 4.63 -12.26
C ASP A 80 3.64 6.01 -12.88
N LYS A 81 4.68 6.73 -13.29
CA LYS A 81 4.59 8.04 -13.95
C LYS A 81 5.54 8.12 -15.16
N PRO A 82 5.44 7.20 -16.15
CA PRO A 82 6.47 7.01 -17.19
C PRO A 82 6.69 8.25 -18.08
N ARG A 83 5.68 9.10 -18.24
CA ARG A 83 5.72 10.31 -19.09
C ARG A 83 5.83 11.62 -18.30
N ALA A 84 5.92 11.57 -16.98
CA ALA A 84 5.82 12.75 -16.13
C ALA A 84 7.18 13.42 -15.92
N ARG A 85 7.54 14.40 -16.77
CA ARG A 85 8.82 15.14 -16.64
C ARG A 85 8.82 16.25 -15.58
N HIS A 86 7.64 16.81 -15.30
CA HIS A 86 7.46 18.03 -14.49
C HIS A 86 6.43 17.84 -13.38
N ILE A 87 6.28 16.61 -12.87
CA ILE A 87 5.44 16.34 -11.70
C ILE A 87 6.39 16.17 -10.52
N ASP A 88 6.20 16.95 -9.47
CA ASP A 88 6.95 16.84 -8.23
C ASP A 88 6.79 15.44 -7.63
N LEU A 89 7.74 15.02 -6.78
CA LEU A 89 7.79 13.69 -6.15
C LEU A 89 8.11 12.53 -7.12
N VAL A 90 8.11 12.77 -8.43
CA VAL A 90 8.47 11.75 -9.40
C VAL A 90 9.99 11.56 -9.37
N GLY A 91 10.41 10.42 -8.85
CA GLY A 91 11.79 9.95 -8.83
C GLY A 91 11.97 8.65 -9.60
N TRP A 92 13.20 8.14 -9.57
CA TRP A 92 13.54 6.81 -10.08
C TRP A 92 13.44 5.79 -8.96
N HIS A 93 12.60 4.77 -9.16
CA HIS A 93 12.35 3.73 -8.17
C HIS A 93 12.30 2.36 -8.84
N TRP A 94 12.81 1.34 -8.15
CA TRP A 94 12.56 -0.03 -8.58
C TRP A 94 11.05 -0.30 -8.58
N SER A 95 10.55 -0.95 -9.63
CA SER A 95 9.17 -1.41 -9.73
C SER A 95 9.17 -2.91 -9.93
N GLY A 96 8.55 -3.63 -8.98
CA GLY A 96 8.35 -5.07 -9.09
C GLY A 96 7.52 -5.45 -10.32
N ASN A 97 6.61 -4.59 -10.77
CA ASN A 97 5.78 -4.84 -11.96
C ASN A 97 6.58 -4.85 -13.26
N HIS A 98 7.60 -3.97 -13.37
CA HIS A 98 8.43 -3.86 -14.58
C HIS A 98 9.72 -4.64 -14.49
N HIS A 99 10.07 -5.15 -13.30
CA HIS A 99 11.39 -5.68 -12.98
C HIS A 99 12.52 -4.73 -13.40
N ALA A 100 12.28 -3.43 -13.23
CA ALA A 100 13.17 -2.37 -13.69
C ALA A 100 13.03 -1.11 -12.83
N VAL A 101 14.02 -0.23 -12.92
CA VAL A 101 13.94 1.12 -12.37
C VAL A 101 13.08 1.98 -13.29
N VAL A 102 11.97 2.50 -12.76
CA VAL A 102 11.00 3.30 -13.51
C VAL A 102 10.79 4.66 -12.85
N ARG A 103 10.23 5.59 -13.62
CA ARG A 103 9.78 6.88 -13.08
C ARG A 103 8.45 6.72 -12.39
N GLY A 104 8.36 7.14 -11.13
CA GLY A 104 7.15 7.04 -10.35
C GLY A 104 7.22 7.80 -9.05
N ILE A 105 6.15 7.69 -8.26
CA ILE A 105 6.08 8.18 -6.88
C ILE A 105 6.10 6.97 -5.97
N ASN A 106 7.03 6.90 -5.03
CA ASN A 106 7.10 5.77 -4.11
C ASN A 106 6.19 5.98 -2.89
N LEU A 107 5.25 5.06 -2.69
CA LEU A 107 4.24 5.05 -1.64
C LEU A 107 4.53 3.91 -0.67
N ILE A 108 4.78 4.24 0.60
CA ILE A 108 5.00 3.28 1.68
C ILE A 108 3.70 3.20 2.47
N THR A 109 3.15 2.00 2.68
CA THR A 109 1.86 1.81 3.34
C THR A 109 2.02 0.92 4.57
N ALA A 110 1.32 1.26 5.66
CA ALA A 110 1.05 0.35 6.76
C ALA A 110 -0.39 -0.18 6.61
N LEU A 111 -0.51 -1.46 6.27
CA LEU A 111 -1.76 -2.17 6.05
C LEU A 111 -2.08 -3.05 7.25
N TRP A 112 -3.29 -2.93 7.80
CA TRP A 112 -3.82 -3.95 8.71
C TRP A 112 -4.59 -5.00 7.92
N SER A 113 -4.35 -6.27 8.23
CA SER A 113 -5.09 -7.39 7.65
C SER A 113 -5.24 -8.55 8.63
N ASP A 114 -6.39 -9.21 8.58
CA ASP A 114 -6.64 -10.48 9.27
C ASP A 114 -6.67 -11.69 8.32
N GLY A 115 -6.35 -11.46 7.03
CA GLY A 115 -6.45 -12.43 5.95
C GLY A 115 -7.63 -12.16 5.02
N ASP A 116 -8.72 -11.61 5.55
CA ASP A 116 -9.94 -11.34 4.79
C ASP A 116 -10.14 -9.86 4.49
N ARG A 117 -9.59 -8.96 5.30
CA ARG A 117 -9.79 -7.51 5.22
C ARG A 117 -8.47 -6.78 4.96
N PHE A 118 -8.45 -5.81 4.06
CA PHE A 118 -7.25 -5.07 3.69
C PHE A 118 -7.40 -3.57 3.97
N TYR A 119 -7.10 -3.13 5.19
CA TYR A 119 -7.32 -1.74 5.57
C TYR A 119 -6.03 -0.92 5.71
N PRO A 120 -5.76 0.03 4.78
CA PRO A 120 -4.58 0.89 4.88
C PRO A 120 -4.74 1.86 6.04
N CYS A 121 -3.94 1.69 7.08
CA CYS A 121 -4.07 2.45 8.32
C CYS A 121 -3.26 3.75 8.28
N ASP A 122 -2.11 3.74 7.58
CA ASP A 122 -1.26 4.90 7.42
C ASP A 122 -0.41 4.78 6.16
N TYR A 123 0.12 5.89 5.65
CA TYR A 123 1.01 5.90 4.48
C TYR A 123 2.01 7.06 4.50
N ARG A 124 3.12 6.89 3.78
CA ARG A 124 4.13 7.93 3.55
C ARG A 124 4.44 8.00 2.06
N VAL A 125 4.61 9.20 1.53
CA VAL A 125 5.12 9.41 0.17
C VAL A 125 6.60 9.75 0.29
N TYR A 126 7.46 8.85 -0.18
CA TYR A 126 8.90 9.02 -0.09
C TYR A 126 9.35 10.25 -0.90
N HIS A 127 9.98 11.20 -0.21
CA HIS A 127 10.44 12.44 -0.81
C HIS A 127 11.66 13.01 -0.08
N LYS A 128 12.79 12.28 -0.18
CA LYS A 128 14.04 12.60 0.53
C LYS A 128 14.53 14.03 0.36
N GLU A 129 14.35 14.63 -0.83
CA GLU A 129 14.76 16.03 -1.08
C GLU A 129 13.93 17.05 -0.28
N GLY A 130 12.69 16.72 0.08
CA GLY A 130 11.81 17.64 0.81
C GLY A 130 11.77 17.43 2.32
N ASP A 131 11.95 16.21 2.82
CA ASP A 131 11.87 15.91 4.26
C ASP A 131 13.17 15.33 4.85
N GLY A 132 14.19 15.06 4.03
CA GLY A 132 15.44 14.45 4.45
C GLY A 132 15.32 12.98 4.89
N LYS A 133 14.13 12.39 4.81
CA LYS A 133 13.84 11.04 5.34
C LYS A 133 14.17 9.97 4.31
N THR A 134 14.75 8.89 4.81
CA THR A 134 14.88 7.63 4.08
C THR A 134 13.59 6.81 4.21
N LYS A 135 13.43 5.77 3.38
CA LYS A 135 12.30 4.85 3.56
C LYS A 135 12.35 4.12 4.92
N ASN A 136 13.54 3.89 5.50
CA ASN A 136 13.64 3.31 6.83
C ASN A 136 13.14 4.27 7.92
N ASP A 137 13.34 5.58 7.75
CA ASP A 137 12.76 6.58 8.65
C ASP A 137 11.23 6.57 8.55
N HIS A 138 10.69 6.49 7.33
CA HIS A 138 9.25 6.34 7.13
C HIS A 138 8.69 5.04 7.71
N PHE A 139 9.41 3.92 7.59
CA PHE A 139 9.06 2.66 8.23
C PHE A 139 8.97 2.81 9.75
N ALA A 140 9.97 3.44 10.37
CA ALA A 140 9.98 3.71 11.80
C ALA A 140 8.84 4.66 12.23
N ASP A 141 8.54 5.70 11.43
CA ASP A 141 7.42 6.61 11.67
C ASP A 141 6.06 5.88 11.60
N LEU A 142 5.90 4.96 10.65
CA LEU A 142 4.67 4.16 10.51
C LEU A 142 4.47 3.23 11.71
N LEU A 143 5.55 2.60 12.20
CA LEU A 143 5.47 1.78 13.42
C LEU A 143 5.14 2.62 14.65
N ALA A 144 5.74 3.81 14.79
CA ALA A 144 5.45 4.71 15.90
C ALA A 144 3.99 5.16 15.88
N ALA A 145 3.48 5.60 14.72
CA ALA A 145 2.08 5.97 14.55
C ALA A 145 1.13 4.78 14.84
N ALA A 146 1.47 3.56 14.41
CA ALA A 146 0.69 2.37 14.76
C ALA A 146 0.68 2.13 16.29
N LYS A 147 1.81 2.31 16.97
CA LYS A 147 1.88 2.13 18.43
C LYS A 147 1.02 3.16 19.15
N GLU A 148 1.09 4.43 18.74
CA GLU A 148 0.27 5.53 19.27
C GLU A 148 -1.23 5.28 19.07
N ARG A 149 -1.60 4.59 17.98
CA ARG A 149 -2.98 4.20 17.66
C ARG A 149 -3.44 2.91 18.39
N GLY A 150 -2.62 2.37 19.28
CA GLY A 150 -2.99 1.23 20.13
C GLY A 150 -2.85 -0.14 19.47
N PHE A 151 -2.05 -0.26 18.40
CA PHE A 151 -1.82 -1.56 17.76
C PHE A 151 -1.12 -2.55 18.69
N ALA A 152 -1.57 -3.80 18.63
CA ALA A 152 -0.94 -4.98 19.22
C ALA A 152 -1.12 -6.17 18.25
N PRO A 153 -0.53 -6.10 17.04
CA PRO A 153 -0.77 -7.08 16.00
C PRO A 153 -0.11 -8.42 16.36
N ARG A 154 -0.62 -9.52 15.79
CA ARG A 154 -0.01 -10.86 15.91
C ARG A 154 1.45 -10.85 15.44
N ALA A 155 1.73 -10.11 14.38
CA ALA A 155 3.07 -9.83 13.89
C ALA A 155 3.08 -8.59 13.00
N VAL A 156 4.25 -7.96 12.91
CA VAL A 156 4.59 -6.98 11.88
C VAL A 156 5.28 -7.71 10.73
N LEU A 157 4.71 -7.63 9.54
CA LEU A 157 5.21 -8.28 8.33
C LEU A 157 5.81 -7.22 7.39
N PHE A 158 6.98 -7.48 6.81
CA PHE A 158 7.60 -6.53 5.88
C PHE A 158 8.66 -7.17 4.99
N ASP A 159 8.94 -6.53 3.84
CA ASP A 159 9.96 -6.96 2.91
C ASP A 159 11.38 -6.93 3.52
N GLY A 160 12.25 -7.81 3.03
CA GLY A 160 13.63 -7.92 3.49
C GLY A 160 14.48 -6.66 3.28
N TRP A 161 14.07 -5.76 2.40
CA TRP A 161 14.71 -4.45 2.23
C TRP A 161 14.61 -3.59 3.51
N TYR A 162 13.53 -3.71 4.29
CA TYR A 162 13.34 -3.02 5.57
C TYR A 162 13.99 -3.75 6.75
N ALA A 163 14.62 -4.90 6.53
CA ALA A 163 15.23 -5.69 7.60
C ALA A 163 16.58 -5.11 8.08
N SER A 164 16.68 -3.82 8.41
CA SER A 164 17.85 -3.28 9.13
C SER A 164 17.81 -3.70 10.61
N VAL A 165 18.96 -3.82 11.28
CA VAL A 165 18.99 -4.20 12.71
C VAL A 165 18.23 -3.18 13.56
N GLU A 166 18.30 -1.92 13.18
CA GLU A 166 17.60 -0.79 13.78
C GLU A 166 16.07 -0.97 13.71
N ASN A 167 15.53 -1.32 12.54
CA ASN A 167 14.10 -1.57 12.37
C ASN A 167 13.65 -2.80 13.16
N LEU A 168 14.44 -3.89 13.14
CA LEU A 168 14.14 -5.09 13.93
C LEU A 168 14.08 -4.77 15.43
N LYS A 169 15.04 -3.96 15.92
CA LYS A 169 15.06 -3.48 17.31
C LYS A 169 13.85 -2.60 17.62
N LYS A 170 13.42 -1.76 16.68
CA LYS A 170 12.26 -0.89 16.85
C LYS A 170 10.98 -1.70 17.04
N VAL A 171 10.75 -2.72 16.19
CA VAL A 171 9.60 -3.64 16.35
C VAL A 171 9.64 -4.35 17.71
N ARG A 172 10.80 -4.92 18.08
CA ARG A 172 10.98 -5.55 19.41
C ARG A 172 10.74 -4.57 20.56
N GLY A 173 11.20 -3.33 20.43
CA GLY A 173 11.02 -2.28 21.44
C GLY A 173 9.56 -1.91 21.71
N PHE A 174 8.66 -2.17 20.76
CA PHE A 174 7.22 -2.03 20.96
C PHE A 174 6.55 -3.27 21.59
N GLY A 175 7.33 -4.32 21.86
CA GLY A 175 6.84 -5.61 22.35
C GLY A 175 6.24 -6.48 21.25
N TRP A 176 6.49 -6.17 19.98
CA TRP A 176 5.87 -6.87 18.85
C TRP A 176 6.79 -7.93 18.25
N ILE A 177 6.16 -8.91 17.60
CA ILE A 177 6.83 -9.91 16.78
C ILE A 177 7.03 -9.32 15.38
N PHE A 178 8.19 -9.53 14.77
CA PHE A 178 8.37 -9.34 13.34
C PHE A 178 8.42 -10.69 12.62
N VAL A 179 7.97 -10.70 11.37
CA VAL A 179 8.28 -11.76 10.41
C VAL A 179 8.69 -11.11 9.09
N THR A 180 9.89 -11.39 8.63
CA THR A 180 10.48 -10.78 7.42
C THR A 180 11.34 -11.79 6.68
N ARG A 181 11.96 -11.37 5.57
CA ARG A 181 12.90 -12.19 4.79
C ARG A 181 14.31 -11.63 4.91
N PHE A 182 15.29 -12.47 5.20
CA PHE A 182 16.70 -12.11 5.11
C PHE A 182 17.29 -12.53 3.76
N LYS A 183 18.17 -11.68 3.22
CA LYS A 183 19.02 -12.06 2.09
C LYS A 183 20.03 -13.12 2.54
N GLY A 184 20.38 -14.04 1.64
CA GLY A 184 21.32 -15.13 1.94
C GLY A 184 22.70 -14.65 2.43
N ASN A 185 23.12 -13.45 2.03
CA ASN A 185 24.38 -12.84 2.48
C ASN A 185 24.34 -12.22 3.89
N ARG A 186 23.17 -12.22 4.55
CA ARG A 186 23.04 -11.74 5.94
C ARG A 186 23.92 -12.59 6.86
N LYS A 187 24.76 -11.94 7.65
CA LYS A 187 25.68 -12.61 8.57
C LYS A 187 24.98 -13.02 9.87
N VAL A 188 25.11 -14.29 10.26
CA VAL A 188 24.57 -14.87 11.50
C VAL A 188 25.57 -15.86 12.12
N ARG A 189 25.34 -16.21 13.39
CA ARG A 189 26.12 -17.22 14.11
C ARG A 189 25.21 -18.35 14.60
N LEU A 190 25.68 -19.60 14.46
CA LEU A 190 25.06 -20.77 15.10
C LEU A 190 25.75 -21.15 16.40
N ASP A 191 27.04 -20.82 16.52
CA ASP A 191 27.89 -21.11 17.65
C ASP A 191 28.61 -19.83 18.12
N ARG A 192 29.59 -19.99 19.01
CA ARG A 192 30.43 -18.87 19.49
C ARG A 192 31.48 -18.41 18.47
N GLY A 193 31.50 -18.96 17.26
CA GLY A 193 32.45 -18.64 16.20
C GLY A 193 32.11 -17.35 15.45
N GLU A 194 32.73 -17.19 14.28
CA GLU A 194 32.53 -16.02 13.43
C GLU A 194 31.16 -16.03 12.73
N ALA A 195 30.65 -14.83 12.44
CA ALA A 195 29.41 -14.69 11.71
C ALA A 195 29.59 -15.03 10.22
N LYS A 196 28.88 -16.05 9.74
CA LYS A 196 28.89 -16.47 8.32
C LYS A 196 27.57 -16.11 7.65
N ALA A 197 27.54 -16.11 6.32
CA ALA A 197 26.32 -15.81 5.59
C ALA A 197 25.27 -16.90 5.80
N LEU A 198 23.98 -16.53 5.89
CA LEU A 198 22.87 -17.46 6.05
C LEU A 198 22.85 -18.56 4.99
N ALA A 199 23.18 -18.22 3.74
CA ALA A 199 23.20 -19.18 2.64
C ALA A 199 24.20 -20.33 2.85
N ASP A 200 25.29 -20.05 3.58
CA ASP A 200 26.39 -20.99 3.86
C ASP A 200 26.18 -21.75 5.18
N GLN A 201 25.05 -21.51 5.86
CA GLN A 201 24.73 -22.12 7.15
C GLN A 201 23.66 -23.22 6.98
N PRO A 202 23.70 -24.29 7.81
CA PRO A 202 22.72 -25.37 7.80
C PRO A 202 21.40 -24.93 8.46
N ILE A 203 20.66 -24.04 7.79
CA ILE A 203 19.34 -23.57 8.23
C ILE A 203 18.27 -24.57 7.79
N ALA A 204 17.50 -25.09 8.75
CA ALA A 204 16.43 -26.05 8.50
C ALA A 204 15.14 -25.37 8.00
N ALA A 205 14.34 -26.12 7.23
CA ALA A 205 12.99 -25.70 6.84
C ALA A 205 12.05 -25.54 8.05
N ALA A 206 12.20 -26.40 9.06
CA ALA A 206 11.48 -26.32 10.34
C ALA A 206 11.93 -25.15 11.24
N GLY A 207 12.96 -24.41 10.82
CA GLY A 207 13.51 -23.27 11.54
C GLY A 207 14.74 -23.61 12.38
N THR A 208 15.68 -22.68 12.42
CA THR A 208 16.91 -22.77 13.21
C THR A 208 17.08 -21.47 13.98
N VAL A 209 17.32 -21.57 15.29
CA VAL A 209 17.68 -20.40 16.11
C VAL A 209 19.12 -20.02 15.80
N VAL A 210 19.32 -18.76 15.44
CA VAL A 210 20.62 -18.18 15.12
C VAL A 210 20.80 -16.88 15.88
N TRP A 211 22.05 -16.50 16.13
CA TRP A 211 22.39 -15.21 16.68
C TRP A 211 22.69 -14.20 15.56
N LEU A 212 21.85 -13.18 15.45
CA LEU A 212 21.99 -12.06 14.50
C LEU A 212 22.85 -10.95 15.15
N PRO A 213 24.06 -10.66 14.61
CA PRO A 213 24.92 -9.61 15.14
C PRO A 213 24.19 -8.27 15.29
N GLY A 214 24.37 -7.63 16.45
CA GLY A 214 23.74 -6.36 16.77
C GLY A 214 22.27 -6.44 17.21
N TYR A 215 21.55 -7.54 16.96
CA TYR A 215 20.14 -7.69 17.36
C TYR A 215 19.96 -8.68 18.51
N GLY A 216 20.32 -9.93 18.24
CA GLY A 216 20.22 -11.05 19.13
C GLY A 216 19.65 -12.33 18.53
N GLU A 217 19.04 -13.20 19.36
CA GLU A 217 18.50 -14.48 18.90
C GLU A 217 17.29 -14.22 18.02
N VAL A 218 17.26 -14.93 16.89
CA VAL A 218 16.17 -14.95 15.94
C VAL A 218 16.01 -16.38 15.42
N LYS A 219 14.80 -16.74 15.03
CA LYS A 219 14.55 -18.00 14.33
C LYS A 219 14.48 -17.75 12.84
N VAL A 220 15.21 -18.56 12.07
CA VAL A 220 15.29 -18.45 10.61
C VAL A 220 14.89 -19.77 9.96
N PHE A 221 14.03 -19.70 8.96
CA PHE A 221 13.53 -20.83 8.18
C PHE A 221 14.06 -20.72 6.75
N ARG A 222 14.67 -21.78 6.22
CA ARG A 222 15.16 -21.80 4.83
C ARG A 222 14.19 -22.57 3.95
N MET A 223 13.68 -21.90 2.92
CA MET A 223 12.83 -22.49 1.89
C MET A 223 13.59 -22.52 0.58
N VAL A 224 13.68 -23.69 -0.05
CA VAL A 224 14.31 -23.85 -1.37
C VAL A 224 13.20 -24.02 -2.39
N ALA A 225 13.12 -23.09 -3.34
CA ALA A 225 12.21 -23.17 -4.47
C ALA A 225 12.68 -24.25 -5.47
N THR A 226 11.76 -24.73 -6.30
CA THR A 226 12.05 -25.77 -7.33
C THR A 226 13.10 -25.34 -8.35
N ASN A 227 13.31 -24.04 -8.54
CA ASN A 227 14.35 -23.48 -9.40
C ASN A 227 15.74 -23.35 -8.70
N GLY A 228 15.85 -23.79 -7.43
CA GLY A 228 17.08 -23.71 -6.64
C GLY A 228 17.24 -22.43 -5.81
N ASP A 229 16.35 -21.43 -5.95
CA ASP A 229 16.43 -20.20 -5.16
C ASP A 229 16.06 -20.46 -3.70
N ALA A 230 16.91 -19.99 -2.78
CA ALA A 230 16.67 -20.11 -1.35
C ALA A 230 16.16 -18.79 -0.75
N THR A 231 14.99 -18.83 -0.11
CA THR A 231 14.45 -17.72 0.69
C THR A 231 14.59 -18.03 2.18
N HIS A 232 14.96 -17.02 2.97
CA HIS A 232 15.19 -17.16 4.41
C HIS A 232 14.18 -16.31 5.18
N TRP A 233 13.12 -16.92 5.72
CA TRP A 233 12.19 -16.23 6.60
C TRP A 233 12.79 -16.09 7.99
N ALA A 234 12.61 -14.96 8.65
CA ALA A 234 13.16 -14.68 9.96
C ALA A 234 12.16 -14.03 10.90
N THR A 235 12.22 -14.38 12.17
CA THR A 235 11.37 -13.83 13.23
C THR A 235 12.12 -13.71 14.56
N ASN A 236 11.66 -12.82 15.44
CA ASN A 236 12.08 -12.80 16.85
C ASN A 236 11.24 -13.70 17.76
N ASP A 237 10.22 -14.38 17.24
CA ASP A 237 9.52 -15.43 17.97
C ASP A 237 10.24 -16.79 17.80
N LEU A 238 10.98 -17.19 18.84
CA LEU A 238 11.73 -18.46 18.83
C LEU A 238 10.81 -19.69 18.89
N GLY A 239 9.57 -19.52 19.33
CA GLY A 239 8.54 -20.56 19.39
C GLY A 239 7.85 -20.80 18.06
N LEU A 240 7.94 -19.87 17.09
CA LEU A 240 7.25 -19.98 15.80
C LEU A 240 7.65 -21.27 15.08
N ASP A 241 6.68 -22.06 14.63
CA ASP A 241 6.91 -23.27 13.86
C ASP A 241 6.72 -23.02 12.35
N GLU A 242 6.92 -24.06 11.55
CA GLU A 242 6.79 -23.98 10.10
C GLU A 242 5.36 -23.61 9.65
N THR A 243 4.34 -24.15 10.33
CA THR A 243 2.93 -23.86 10.03
C THR A 243 2.58 -22.40 10.33
N GLY A 244 2.99 -21.86 11.47
CA GLY A 244 2.81 -20.46 11.81
C GLY A 244 3.53 -19.52 10.83
N ARG A 245 4.75 -19.90 10.40
CA ARG A 245 5.47 -19.17 9.34
C ARG A 245 4.73 -19.21 8.00
N LEU A 246 4.13 -20.34 7.61
CA LEU A 246 3.29 -20.43 6.41
C LEU A 246 2.11 -19.46 6.46
N VAL A 247 1.40 -19.41 7.60
CA VAL A 247 0.28 -18.48 7.82
C VAL A 247 0.75 -17.03 7.69
N PHE A 248 1.87 -16.64 8.31
CA PHE A 248 2.39 -15.28 8.15
C PHE A 248 2.87 -14.97 6.73
N ALA A 249 3.40 -15.97 6.02
CA ALA A 249 3.77 -15.80 4.63
C ALA A 249 2.54 -15.52 3.75
N GLU A 250 1.44 -16.25 3.95
CA GLU A 250 0.17 -16.00 3.26
C GLU A 250 -0.39 -14.61 3.60
N LEU A 251 -0.46 -14.25 4.88
CA LEU A 251 -0.93 -12.93 5.31
C LEU A 251 -0.07 -11.77 4.77
N SER A 252 1.23 -11.99 4.52
CA SER A 252 2.11 -10.96 3.95
C SER A 252 1.71 -10.57 2.52
N TRP A 253 1.04 -11.44 1.76
CA TRP A 253 0.57 -11.14 0.40
C TRP A 253 -0.58 -10.12 0.37
N SER A 254 -1.27 -9.90 1.49
CA SER A 254 -2.39 -8.94 1.58
C SER A 254 -2.00 -7.53 1.12
N ILE A 255 -0.74 -7.11 1.34
CA ILE A 255 -0.27 -5.79 0.90
C ILE A 255 -0.08 -5.70 -0.62
N GLU A 256 0.29 -6.80 -1.28
CA GLU A 256 0.37 -6.85 -2.72
C GLU A 256 -1.02 -6.81 -3.37
N GLU A 257 -1.99 -7.52 -2.78
CA GLU A 257 -3.39 -7.45 -3.20
C GLU A 257 -3.97 -6.06 -3.03
N TYR A 258 -3.72 -5.42 -1.89
CA TYR A 258 -4.05 -4.02 -1.66
C TYR A 258 -3.42 -3.10 -2.72
N HIS A 259 -2.11 -3.19 -2.96
CA HIS A 259 -1.44 -2.34 -3.95
C HIS A 259 -1.99 -2.53 -5.36
N ARG A 260 -2.29 -3.78 -5.74
CA ARG A 260 -2.94 -4.10 -7.02
C ARG A 260 -4.32 -3.47 -7.10
N GLY A 261 -5.14 -3.66 -6.06
CA GLY A 261 -6.49 -3.12 -6.00
C GLY A 261 -6.52 -1.59 -6.03
N LEU A 262 -5.63 -0.94 -5.27
CA LEU A 262 -5.45 0.51 -5.26
C LEU A 262 -5.15 1.02 -6.68
N LYS A 263 -4.15 0.45 -7.36
CA LYS A 263 -3.75 0.86 -8.72
C LYS A 263 -4.85 0.65 -9.75
N GLN A 264 -5.52 -0.50 -9.71
CA GLN A 264 -6.52 -0.88 -10.71
C GLN A 264 -7.85 -0.14 -10.54
N PHE A 265 -8.31 0.07 -9.30
CA PHE A 265 -9.70 0.47 -9.05
C PHE A 265 -9.86 1.92 -8.58
N THR A 266 -8.81 2.62 -8.16
CA THR A 266 -8.96 3.99 -7.62
C THR A 266 -8.37 5.08 -8.50
N GLY A 267 -7.58 4.70 -9.51
CA GLY A 267 -6.91 5.66 -10.39
C GLY A 267 -5.77 6.43 -9.72
N VAL A 268 -5.22 5.94 -8.61
CA VAL A 268 -4.11 6.57 -7.84
C VAL A 268 -2.92 7.01 -8.72
N GLU A 269 -2.62 6.29 -9.79
CA GLU A 269 -1.50 6.59 -10.69
C GLU A 269 -1.86 7.63 -11.77
N ARG A 270 -3.14 7.98 -11.91
CA ARG A 270 -3.65 8.75 -13.05
C ARG A 270 -3.52 10.26 -12.87
N CYS A 271 -3.38 10.77 -11.65
CA CYS A 271 -3.29 12.21 -11.42
C CYS A 271 -2.11 12.87 -12.17
N GLN A 272 -2.43 13.91 -12.94
CA GLN A 272 -1.47 14.68 -13.73
C GLN A 272 -1.13 16.05 -13.12
N ILE A 273 -1.61 16.34 -11.90
CA ILE A 273 -1.28 17.61 -11.23
C ILE A 273 0.22 17.67 -10.96
N ARG A 274 0.85 18.80 -11.26
CA ARG A 274 2.32 18.92 -11.16
C ARG A 274 2.81 19.08 -9.73
N SER A 275 2.06 19.79 -8.88
CA SER A 275 2.51 20.10 -7.53
C SER A 275 2.57 18.88 -6.60
N ALA A 276 3.56 18.88 -5.73
CA ALA A 276 3.74 17.92 -4.63
C ALA A 276 2.50 17.77 -3.73
N ARG A 277 1.85 18.89 -3.37
CA ARG A 277 0.63 18.90 -2.55
C ARG A 277 -0.54 18.21 -3.27
N GLY A 278 -0.79 18.60 -4.52
CA GLY A 278 -1.85 18.00 -5.33
C GLY A 278 -1.70 16.50 -5.57
N GLN A 279 -0.46 16.01 -5.76
CA GLN A 279 -0.21 14.56 -5.86
C GLN A 279 -0.51 13.85 -4.53
N ARG A 280 -0.03 14.37 -3.40
CA ARG A 280 -0.31 13.78 -2.08
C ARG A 280 -1.80 13.71 -1.76
N ASN A 281 -2.54 14.79 -2.05
CA ASN A 281 -3.98 14.83 -1.82
C ASN A 281 -4.74 13.87 -2.73
N HIS A 282 -4.37 13.76 -4.00
CA HIS A 282 -4.95 12.77 -4.88
C HIS A 282 -4.69 11.34 -4.38
N ILE A 283 -3.45 11.04 -3.98
CA ILE A 283 -3.08 9.72 -3.43
C ILE A 283 -3.91 9.41 -2.18
N GLY A 284 -4.02 10.35 -1.23
CA GLY A 284 -4.83 10.17 -0.03
C GLY A 284 -6.30 9.92 -0.32
N LEU A 285 -6.90 10.68 -1.25
CA LEU A 285 -8.29 10.47 -1.67
C LEU A 285 -8.49 9.14 -2.41
N ALA A 286 -7.49 8.68 -3.17
CA ALA A 286 -7.53 7.37 -3.82
C ALA A 286 -7.43 6.21 -2.81
N ILE A 287 -6.61 6.34 -1.77
CA ILE A 287 -6.57 5.37 -0.66
C ILE A 287 -7.92 5.32 0.07
N ARG A 288 -8.52 6.48 0.35
CA ARG A 288 -9.86 6.57 0.96
C ARG A 288 -10.96 5.99 0.05
N ALA A 289 -10.83 6.12 -1.27
CA ALA A 289 -11.69 5.45 -2.24
C ALA A 289 -11.54 3.91 -2.17
N PHE A 290 -10.32 3.41 -2.00
CA PHE A 290 -10.07 1.99 -1.78
C PHE A 290 -10.76 1.49 -0.51
N VAL A 291 -10.66 2.21 0.61
CA VAL A 291 -11.31 1.83 1.87
C VAL A 291 -12.82 1.59 1.70
N ARG A 292 -13.50 2.44 0.92
CA ARG A 292 -14.95 2.29 0.63
C ARG A 292 -15.24 1.06 -0.23
N LEU A 293 -14.41 0.79 -1.25
CA LEU A 293 -14.51 -0.42 -2.07
C LEU A 293 -14.25 -1.68 -1.25
N GLU A 294 -13.28 -1.63 -0.34
CA GLU A 294 -12.92 -2.74 0.52
C GLU A 294 -14.00 -3.05 1.54
N TYR A 295 -14.54 -2.03 2.20
CA TYR A 295 -15.67 -2.18 3.09
C TYR A 295 -16.87 -2.83 2.37
N HIS A 296 -17.18 -2.37 1.15
CA HIS A 296 -18.24 -2.97 0.34
C HIS A 296 -17.93 -4.43 -0.03
N ARG A 297 -16.71 -4.75 -0.43
CA ARG A 297 -16.29 -6.13 -0.74
C ARG A 297 -16.48 -7.05 0.47
N PHE A 298 -15.96 -6.65 1.62
CA PHE A 298 -16.04 -7.46 2.82
C PHE A 298 -17.48 -7.67 3.30
N THR A 299 -18.32 -6.63 3.24
CA THR A 299 -19.71 -6.70 3.75
C THR A 299 -20.69 -7.39 2.80
N THR A 300 -20.40 -7.44 1.49
CA THR A 300 -21.34 -7.97 0.48
C THR A 300 -20.81 -9.17 -0.30
N GLY A 301 -19.52 -9.47 -0.21
CA GLY A 301 -18.85 -10.46 -1.06
C GLY A 301 -18.62 -10.00 -2.52
N ILE A 302 -19.05 -8.80 -2.89
CA ILE A 302 -18.87 -8.27 -4.25
C ILE A 302 -17.44 -7.77 -4.42
N SER A 303 -16.67 -8.39 -5.32
CA SER A 303 -15.28 -7.97 -5.59
C SER A 303 -15.18 -6.50 -6.03
N TRP A 304 -14.01 -5.87 -5.79
CA TRP A 304 -13.78 -4.49 -6.24
C TRP A 304 -14.03 -4.29 -7.73
N PHE A 305 -13.64 -5.29 -8.54
CA PHE A 305 -13.93 -5.32 -9.97
C PHE A 305 -15.43 -5.34 -10.24
N ALA A 306 -16.16 -6.26 -9.61
CA ALA A 306 -17.60 -6.40 -9.80
C ALA A 306 -18.36 -5.11 -9.38
N ALA A 307 -17.98 -4.50 -8.27
CA ALA A 307 -18.56 -3.24 -7.78
C ALA A 307 -18.36 -2.10 -8.80
N LYS A 308 -17.13 -1.93 -9.33
CA LYS A 308 -16.85 -0.89 -10.31
C LYS A 308 -17.46 -1.16 -11.68
N ILE A 309 -17.38 -2.40 -12.17
CA ILE A 309 -17.89 -2.73 -13.50
C ILE A 309 -19.41 -2.68 -13.56
N ALA A 310 -20.11 -2.86 -12.43
CA ALA A 310 -21.56 -2.68 -12.35
C ALA A 310 -21.98 -1.26 -12.79
N ILE A 311 -21.29 -0.22 -12.29
CA ILE A 311 -21.54 1.19 -12.66
C ILE A 311 -21.38 1.38 -14.19
N VAL A 312 -20.32 0.81 -14.75
CA VAL A 312 -20.04 0.91 -16.20
C VAL A 312 -21.06 0.12 -17.02
N ARG A 313 -21.48 -1.07 -16.55
CA ARG A 313 -22.47 -1.90 -17.22
C ARG A 313 -23.80 -1.18 -17.38
N ASP A 314 -24.22 -0.37 -16.40
CA ASP A 314 -25.44 0.43 -16.53
C ASP A 314 -25.31 1.49 -17.63
N ALA A 315 -24.18 2.18 -17.70
CA ALA A 315 -23.91 3.13 -18.79
C ALA A 315 -23.86 2.43 -20.17
N VAL A 316 -23.27 1.23 -20.24
CA VAL A 316 -23.22 0.44 -21.47
C VAL A 316 -24.62 -0.03 -21.88
N ARG A 317 -25.45 -0.51 -20.95
CA ARG A 317 -26.85 -0.88 -21.22
C ARG A 317 -27.62 0.31 -21.79
N ALA A 318 -27.52 1.48 -21.17
CA ALA A 318 -28.16 2.70 -21.66
C ALA A 318 -27.68 3.10 -23.07
N TYR A 319 -26.39 2.94 -23.38
CA TYR A 319 -25.87 3.16 -24.73
C TYR A 319 -26.42 2.16 -25.75
N LEU A 320 -26.48 0.87 -25.40
CA LEU A 320 -26.96 -0.20 -26.29
C LEU A 320 -28.46 -0.06 -26.63
N GLU A 321 -29.25 0.56 -25.76
CA GLU A 321 -30.66 0.90 -26.07
C GLU A 321 -30.77 1.93 -27.21
N LYS A 322 -29.83 2.87 -27.31
CA LYS A 322 -29.83 3.96 -28.29
C LYS A 322 -28.42 4.26 -28.82
N PRO A 323 -27.81 3.35 -29.62
CA PRO A 323 -26.43 3.52 -30.05
C PRO A 323 -26.28 4.68 -31.02
N LEU A 324 -25.43 5.65 -30.63
CA LEU A 324 -25.19 6.91 -31.35
C LEU A 324 -24.20 6.78 -32.52
N TYR A 325 -23.25 5.84 -32.41
CA TYR A 325 -22.17 5.68 -33.39
C TYR A 325 -22.55 4.60 -34.41
N ARG A 326 -23.38 4.98 -35.40
CA ARG A 326 -23.79 4.11 -36.50
C ARG A 326 -23.15 4.59 -37.80
N LEU A 327 -22.81 3.65 -38.67
CA LEU A 327 -22.49 3.97 -40.06
C LEU A 327 -23.77 4.45 -40.77
N PRO A 328 -23.64 5.32 -41.80
CA PRO A 328 -24.76 5.64 -42.66
C PRO A 328 -25.39 4.36 -43.23
N ARG A 329 -26.72 4.30 -43.29
CA ARG A 329 -27.40 3.27 -44.08
C ARG A 329 -27.44 3.77 -45.52
N GLU A 330 -26.96 2.96 -46.46
CA GLU A 330 -27.13 3.19 -47.90
C GLU A 330 -28.61 3.22 -48.29
#